data_AF-A0A2H0R7Z1-F1
#
_entry.id   AF-A0A2H0R7Z1-F1
#
_cell.length_a   1.000
_cell.length_b   1.000
_cell.length_c   1.000
_cell.angle_alpha   90.00
_cell.angle_beta   90.00
_cell.angle_gamma   90.00
#
_symmetry.space_group_name_H-M   'P 1'
#
loop_
_entity.id
_entity.type
_entity.pdbx_description
1 polymer ?
#
loop_
_entity_poly.entity_id
_entity_poly.type
_entity_poly.pdbx_seq_one_letter_code
_entity_poly.pdbx_strand_id
1 'polypeptide(L)'
;CESVISIHGEKTKDEEFIMIGGLDKKLGEKIGRIIAGSGFFLKEPPENLKGENPANVCNLGTSGAGVQLELSKKLRDELLSNEKLMGKFTSLIKQAMAK
;
A
#
# COMPACT_ATOMS: atom_id res chain seq x y z
N CYS A 1 18.43 -0.85 0.12
CA CYS A 1 17.50 -1.23 1.21
C CYS A 1 17.13 -2.70 1.02
N GLU A 2 16.81 -3.40 2.12
CA GLU A 2 16.42 -4.82 2.07
C GLU A 2 15.01 -5.01 1.49
N SER A 3 14.03 -4.34 2.11
CA SER A 3 12.64 -4.30 1.67
C SER A 3 12.29 -2.93 1.09
N VAL A 4 11.38 -2.91 0.13
CA VAL A 4 10.84 -1.69 -0.49
C VAL A 4 9.31 -1.72 -0.39
N ILE A 5 8.73 -0.57 -0.04
CA ILE A 5 7.31 -0.30 -0.20
C ILE A 5 7.19 0.88 -1.17
N SER A 6 6.50 0.70 -2.29
CA SER A 6 6.16 1.80 -3.20
C SER A 6 4.73 2.27 -2.94
N ILE A 7 4.51 3.59 -3.03
CA ILE A 7 3.20 4.22 -2.85
C ILE A 7 2.82 4.89 -4.17
N HIS A 8 1.66 4.51 -4.70
CA HIS A 8 1.14 4.92 -5.99
C HIS A 8 -0.28 5.47 -5.85
N GLY A 9 -0.75 6.11 -6.92
CA GLY A 9 -2.09 6.67 -7.01
C GLY A 9 -2.91 5.97 -8.08
N GLU A 10 -4.05 5.45 -7.67
CA GLU A 10 -5.11 4.98 -8.56
C GLU A 10 -6.10 6.14 -8.83
N LYS A 11 -6.77 6.17 -9.99
CA LYS A 11 -7.51 7.33 -10.50
C LYS A 11 -8.96 7.44 -10.00
N THR A 12 -9.50 6.43 -9.33
CA THR A 12 -10.90 6.35 -8.86
C THR A 12 -11.22 7.45 -7.85
N LYS A 13 -12.31 8.18 -8.07
CA LYS A 13 -12.64 9.44 -7.36
C LYS A 13 -13.86 9.35 -6.44
N ASP A 14 -14.62 8.28 -6.53
CA ASP A 14 -15.88 8.03 -5.84
C ASP A 14 -15.76 6.98 -4.72
N GLU A 15 -14.72 6.14 -4.75
CA GLU A 15 -14.47 5.12 -3.73
C GLU A 15 -13.12 5.31 -3.04
N GLU A 16 -13.09 5.19 -1.70
CA GLU A 16 -11.86 5.11 -0.91
C GLU A 16 -11.39 3.67 -0.81
N PHE A 17 -10.19 3.39 -1.32
CA PHE A 17 -9.60 2.06 -1.19
C PHE A 17 -8.08 2.08 -1.30
N ILE A 18 -7.50 0.98 -0.87
CA ILE A 18 -6.09 0.64 -1.07
C ILE A 18 -6.03 -0.73 -1.75
N MET A 19 -5.23 -0.86 -2.80
CA MET A 19 -4.87 -2.18 -3.35
C MET A 19 -3.43 -2.49 -2.94
N ILE A 20 -3.19 -3.76 -2.58
CA ILE A 20 -1.88 -4.24 -2.14
C ILE A 20 -1.38 -5.27 -3.13
N GLY A 21 -0.21 -4.99 -3.70
CA GLY A 21 0.50 -5.86 -4.62
C GLY A 21 1.95 -6.09 -4.19
N GLY A 22 2.76 -6.62 -5.10
CA GLY A 22 4.18 -6.92 -4.88
C GLY A 22 4.46 -8.39 -4.62
N LEU A 23 5.74 -8.74 -4.59
CA LEU A 23 6.21 -10.11 -4.37
C LEU A 23 6.36 -10.47 -2.88
N ASP A 24 6.49 -9.50 -1.97
CA ASP A 24 6.53 -9.78 -0.53
C ASP A 24 5.13 -9.99 0.04
N LYS A 25 4.59 -11.19 -0.17
CA LYS A 25 3.23 -11.56 0.27
C LYS A 25 3.07 -11.49 1.78
N LYS A 26 4.11 -11.86 2.54
CA LYS A 26 4.05 -11.86 4.01
C LYS A 26 3.94 -10.44 4.56
N LEU A 27 4.72 -9.50 4.03
CA LEU A 27 4.62 -8.10 4.40
C LEU A 27 3.31 -7.48 3.90
N GLY A 28 2.88 -7.81 2.67
CA GLY A 28 1.60 -7.37 2.11
C GLY A 28 0.41 -7.77 2.98
N GLU A 29 0.33 -9.03 3.40
CA GLU A 29 -0.70 -9.53 4.32
C GLU A 29 -0.64 -8.87 5.71
N LYS A 30 0.56 -8.61 6.23
CA LYS A 30 0.74 -7.87 7.49
C LYS A 30 0.18 -6.45 7.37
N ILE A 31 0.53 -5.73 6.31
CA ILE A 31 0.02 -4.38 6.02
C ILE A 31 -1.50 -4.42 5.88
N GLY A 32 -2.03 -5.34 5.07
CA GLY A 32 -3.46 -5.49 4.83
C GLY A 32 -4.26 -5.67 6.11
N ARG A 33 -3.83 -6.57 7.00
CA ARG A 33 -4.50 -6.77 8.30
C ARG A 33 -4.50 -5.51 9.17
N ILE A 34 -3.36 -4.82 9.26
CA ILE A 34 -3.21 -3.61 10.09
C ILE A 34 -4.12 -2.48 9.60
N ILE A 35 -4.14 -2.22 8.29
CA ILE A 35 -4.92 -1.11 7.74
C ILE A 35 -6.42 -1.41 7.66
N ALA A 36 -6.80 -2.65 7.32
CA ALA A 36 -8.20 -3.07 7.34
C ALA A 36 -8.79 -3.02 8.75
N GLY A 37 -8.05 -3.51 9.76
CA GLY A 37 -8.44 -3.41 11.17
C GLY A 37 -8.52 -1.97 11.69
N SER A 38 -7.98 -1.01 10.93
CA SER A 38 -8.00 0.42 11.27
C SER A 38 -9.06 1.21 10.51
N GLY A 39 -9.91 0.55 9.71
CA GLY A 39 -11.03 1.17 8.99
C GLY A 39 -10.70 1.64 7.57
N PHE A 40 -9.54 1.27 7.01
CA PHE A 40 -9.28 1.46 5.57
C PHE A 40 -9.87 0.29 4.79
N PHE A 41 -10.43 0.57 3.62
CA PHE A 41 -10.99 -0.45 2.74
C PHE A 41 -9.93 -1.01 1.78
N LEU A 42 -9.92 -2.34 1.61
CA LEU A 42 -9.04 -3.04 0.68
C LEU A 42 -9.80 -3.48 -0.56
N LYS A 43 -9.13 -3.37 -1.71
CA LYS A 43 -9.64 -3.89 -2.98
C LYS A 43 -8.56 -4.74 -3.64
N GLU A 44 -8.99 -5.79 -4.32
CA GLU A 44 -8.05 -6.62 -5.10
C GLU A 44 -7.50 -5.81 -6.28
N PRO A 45 -6.17 -5.80 -6.50
CA PRO A 45 -5.59 -5.15 -7.65
C PRO A 45 -5.96 -5.89 -8.96
N PRO A 46 -6.31 -5.18 -10.03
CA PRO A 46 -6.36 -5.78 -11.36
C PRO A 46 -4.96 -6.22 -11.81
N GLU A 47 -4.88 -7.08 -12.83
CA GLU A 47 -3.63 -7.70 -13.30
C GLU A 47 -2.49 -6.69 -13.52
N ASN A 48 -2.80 -5.53 -14.11
CA ASN A 48 -1.82 -4.49 -14.41
C ASN A 48 -1.33 -3.70 -13.19
N LEU A 49 -1.93 -3.89 -12.00
CA LEU A 49 -1.58 -3.22 -10.75
C LEU A 49 -1.11 -4.19 -9.66
N LYS A 50 -0.93 -5.48 -9.97
CA LYS A 50 -0.46 -6.47 -9.00
C LYS A 50 0.96 -6.23 -8.50
N GLY A 51 1.81 -5.52 -9.24
CA GLY A 51 3.20 -5.26 -8.83
C GLY A 51 4.09 -6.52 -8.75
N GLU A 52 3.68 -7.64 -9.34
CA GLU A 52 4.36 -8.94 -9.23
C GLU A 52 5.51 -9.15 -10.22
N ASN A 53 5.70 -8.23 -11.18
CA ASN A 53 6.84 -8.29 -12.08
C ASN A 53 8.15 -8.09 -11.27
N PRO A 54 9.15 -8.99 -11.34
CA PRO A 54 10.44 -8.81 -10.66
C PRO A 54 11.16 -7.51 -11.01
N ALA A 55 10.88 -6.93 -12.20
CA ALA A 55 11.42 -5.64 -12.63
C ALA A 55 10.60 -4.43 -12.14
N ASN A 56 9.47 -4.62 -11.45
CA ASN A 56 8.72 -3.54 -10.82
C ASN A 56 9.59 -2.89 -9.72
N VAL A 57 9.53 -1.57 -9.59
CA VAL A 57 10.33 -0.79 -8.63
C VAL A 57 10.23 -1.30 -7.18
N CYS A 58 9.07 -1.81 -6.76
CA CYS A 58 8.93 -2.36 -5.41
C CYS A 58 9.75 -3.64 -5.19
N ASN A 59 10.12 -4.37 -6.24
CA ASN A 59 10.88 -5.63 -6.13
C ASN A 59 12.39 -5.46 -6.34
N LEU A 60 12.87 -4.23 -6.51
CA LEU A 60 14.30 -3.94 -6.75
C LEU A 60 15.13 -3.79 -5.46
N GLY A 61 14.54 -4.03 -4.29
CA GLY A 61 15.28 -4.16 -3.02
C GLY A 61 16.19 -5.39 -3.01
N THR A 62 17.14 -5.48 -2.07
CA THR A 62 18.08 -6.60 -2.04
C THR A 62 17.44 -7.95 -1.72
N SER A 63 16.22 -7.97 -1.17
CA SER A 63 15.41 -9.18 -1.01
C SER A 63 14.76 -9.68 -2.31
N GLY A 64 14.70 -8.84 -3.36
CA GLY A 64 13.99 -9.15 -4.61
C GLY A 64 12.47 -9.16 -4.48
N ALA A 65 11.93 -8.82 -3.32
CA ALA A 65 10.50 -8.87 -3.03
C ALA A 65 10.08 -7.66 -2.18
N GLY A 66 9.17 -6.85 -2.70
CA GLY A 66 8.58 -5.74 -1.95
C GLY A 66 7.08 -5.67 -2.11
N VAL A 67 6.53 -4.54 -1.66
CA VAL A 67 5.08 -4.29 -1.64
C VAL A 67 4.76 -3.02 -2.44
N GLN A 68 3.70 -3.07 -3.23
CA GLN A 68 3.13 -1.91 -3.90
C GLN A 68 1.78 -1.56 -3.26
N LEU A 69 1.57 -0.28 -2.93
CA LEU A 69 0.30 0.25 -2.46
C LEU A 69 -0.27 1.20 -3.51
N GLU A 70 -1.46 0.91 -4.01
CA GLU A 70 -2.22 1.79 -4.90
C GLU A 70 -3.36 2.45 -4.12
N LEU A 71 -3.31 3.77 -3.96
CA LEU A 71 -4.32 4.53 -3.21
C LEU A 71 -5.24 5.25 -4.18
N SER A 72 -6.55 5.05 -4.06
CA SER A 72 -7.53 5.75 -4.88
C SER A 72 -7.38 7.28 -4.76
N LYS A 73 -7.81 8.02 -5.80
CA LYS A 73 -7.78 9.49 -5.77
C LYS A 73 -8.62 10.02 -4.63
N LYS A 74 -9.78 9.43 -4.39
CA LYS A 74 -10.67 9.81 -3.27
C LYS A 74 -9.96 9.67 -1.92
N LEU A 75 -9.29 8.54 -1.66
CA LEU A 75 -8.56 8.33 -0.41
C LEU A 75 -7.40 9.32 -0.25
N ARG A 76 -6.63 9.57 -1.31
CA ARG A 76 -5.54 10.55 -1.27
C ARG A 76 -6.03 11.95 -0.97
N ASP A 77 -7.18 12.35 -1.50
CA ASP A 77 -7.80 13.64 -1.20
C ASP A 77 -8.20 13.75 0.27
N GLU A 78 -8.79 12.69 0.83
CA GLU A 78 -9.15 12.63 2.24
C GLU A 78 -7.91 12.65 3.15
N LEU A 79 -6.84 11.95 2.78
CA LEU A 79 -5.58 12.01 3.51
C LEU A 79 -4.97 13.42 3.50
N LEU A 80 -5.04 14.14 2.36
CA LEU A 80 -4.49 15.49 2.24
C LEU A 80 -5.33 16.55 2.97
N SER A 81 -6.65 16.35 3.09
CA SER A 81 -7.54 17.26 3.81
C SER A 81 -7.58 17.01 5.32
N ASN A 82 -7.09 15.85 5.78
CA ASN A 82 -7.21 15.40 7.16
C ASN A 82 -5.87 14.93 7.74
N GLU A 83 -5.17 15.85 8.41
CA GLU A 83 -3.85 15.59 9.01
C GLU A 83 -3.86 14.41 10.00
N LYS A 84 -4.94 14.25 10.78
CA LYS A 84 -5.09 13.14 11.71
C LYS A 84 -5.16 11.80 10.97
N LEU A 85 -5.89 11.75 9.85
CA LEU A 85 -5.97 10.55 9.03
C LEU A 85 -4.64 10.25 8.34
N MET A 86 -3.94 11.27 7.82
CA MET A 86 -2.59 11.14 7.25
C MET A 86 -1.60 10.58 8.28
N GLY A 87 -1.62 11.13 9.49
CA GLY A 87 -0.79 10.66 10.60
C GLY A 87 -1.11 9.22 10.98
N LYS A 88 -2.39 8.86 11.04
CA LYS A 88 -2.84 7.48 11.27
C LYS A 88 -2.32 6.53 10.18
N PHE A 89 -2.54 6.86 8.91
CA PHE A 89 -2.08 6.04 7.77
C PHE A 89 -0.57 5.81 7.81
N THR A 90 0.20 6.89 7.99
CA THR A 90 1.67 6.83 8.07
C THR A 90 2.15 5.98 9.24
N SER A 91 1.50 6.09 10.41
CA SER A 91 1.83 5.28 11.60
C SER A 91 1.60 3.79 11.35
N LEU A 92 0.50 3.43 10.69
CA LEU A 92 0.18 2.04 10.38
C LEU A 92 1.21 1.40 9.43
N ILE A 93 1.65 2.13 8.40
CA ILE A 93 2.72 1.65 7.51
C ILE A 93 4.03 1.46 8.28
N LYS A 94 4.40 2.42 9.14
CA LYS A 94 5.60 2.29 10.00
C LYS A 94 5.50 1.09 10.94
N GLN A 95 4.34 0.85 11.55
CA GLN A 95 4.09 -0.31 12.40
C GLN A 95 4.24 -1.63 11.63
N ALA A 96 3.77 -1.69 10.40
CA ALA A 96 3.91 -2.88 9.57
C ALA A 96 5.39 -3.18 9.23
N MET A 97 6.20 -2.14 9.04
CA MET A 97 7.64 -2.26 8.77
C MET A 97 8.49 -2.51 10.02
N ALA A 98 7.97 -2.24 11.21
CA ALA A 98 8.67 -2.55 12.45
C ALA A 98 8.86 -4.08 12.60
N LYS A 99 10.07 -4.47 13.01
CA LYS A 99 10.42 -5.86 13.32
C LYS A 99 9.67 -6.36 14.54
#